data_AF-X1R2C6-F1
#
_entry.id   AF-X1R2C6-F1
#
_cell.length_a   1.000
_cell.length_b   1.000
_cell.length_c   1.000
_cell.angle_alpha   90.00
_cell.angle_beta   90.00
_cell.angle_gamma   90.00
#
_symmetry.space_group_name_H-M   'P 1'
#
loop_
_entity.id
_entity.type
_entity.pdbx_description
1 polymer ?
#
loop_
_entity_poly.entity_id
_entity_poly.type
_entity_poly.pdbx_seq_one_letter_code
_entity_poly.pdbx_strand_id
1 'polypeptide(L)'
;RQVVGAQCRCAEAGIFRLVPVGADHRPGGMIDGNVFRIDTTEQRWGKMGVWCEFDQLTPPSLEICMYKTEGWYSLKLDLLKVS
;
A
#
# COMPACT_ATOMS: atom_id res chain seq x y z
N ARG A 1 4.30 9.07 -11.83
CA ARG A 1 3.12 8.20 -11.58
C ARG A 1 2.66 8.47 -10.16
N GLN A 2 1.36 8.63 -9.93
CA GLN A 2 0.80 8.82 -8.59
C GLN A 2 0.21 7.52 -8.07
N VAL A 3 0.51 7.17 -6.82
CA VAL A 3 -0.22 6.14 -6.08
C VAL A 3 -1.45 6.81 -5.46
N VAL A 4 -2.63 6.34 -5.85
CA VAL A 4 -3.91 6.83 -5.29
C VAL A 4 -4.64 5.78 -4.47
N GLY A 5 -4.17 4.54 -4.52
CA GLY A 5 -4.72 3.50 -3.67
C GLY A 5 -3.81 2.29 -3.59
N ALA A 6 -3.92 1.57 -2.48
CA ALA A 6 -3.22 0.31 -2.28
C ALA A 6 -3.99 -0.63 -1.36
N GLN A 7 -3.77 -1.92 -1.57
CA GLN A 7 -4.24 -2.98 -0.68
C GLN A 7 -3.14 -4.01 -0.56
N CYS A 8 -2.73 -4.27 0.68
CA CYS A 8 -1.93 -5.43 1.01
C CYS A 8 -2.80 -6.47 1.71
N ARG A 9 -2.62 -7.76 1.38
CA ARG A 9 -3.32 -8.90 1.99
C ARG A 9 -2.32 -9.95 2.43
N CYS A 10 -2.56 -10.54 3.60
CA CYS A 10 -1.96 -11.79 4.06
C CYS A 10 -2.94 -12.49 5.03
N ALA A 11 -2.49 -13.53 5.73
CA ALA A 11 -3.29 -14.26 6.71
C ALA A 11 -3.35 -13.60 8.10
N GLU A 12 -2.64 -12.49 8.30
CA GLU A 12 -2.55 -11.79 9.58
C GLU A 12 -2.90 -10.31 9.43
N ALA A 13 -3.45 -9.72 10.49
CA ALA A 13 -3.68 -8.28 10.52
C ALA A 13 -2.36 -7.54 10.73
N GLY A 14 -2.24 -6.35 10.12
CA GLY A 14 -1.03 -5.55 10.24
C GLY A 14 -1.17 -4.22 9.52
N ILE A 15 -0.03 -3.57 9.28
CA ILE A 15 0.03 -2.36 8.46
C ILE A 15 1.11 -2.53 7.39
N PHE A 16 0.94 -1.81 6.29
CA PHE A 16 1.97 -1.66 5.27
C PHE A 16 2.22 -0.18 4.99
N ARG A 17 3.44 0.16 4.60
CA ARG A 17 3.86 1.52 4.23
C ARG A 17 4.59 1.49 2.90
N LEU A 18 4.30 2.48 2.07
CA LEU A 18 5.14 2.82 0.94
C LEU A 18 6.22 3.77 1.43
N VAL A 19 7.45 3.56 0.95
CA VAL A 19 8.63 4.35 1.30
C VAL A 19 9.15 4.99 0.02
N PRO A 20 8.65 6.18 -0.36
CA PRO A 20 9.13 6.89 -1.54
C PRO A 20 10.58 7.37 -1.32
N VAL A 21 11.36 7.41 -2.39
CA VAL A 21 12.76 7.87 -2.32
C VAL A 21 12.78 9.37 -2.01
N GLY A 22 13.46 9.74 -0.92
CA GLY A 22 13.64 11.15 -0.54
C GLY A 22 12.42 11.83 0.08
N ALA A 23 11.35 11.10 0.40
CA ALA A 23 10.17 11.65 1.07
C ALA A 23 10.16 11.32 2.57
N ASP A 24 9.75 12.30 3.39
CA ASP A 24 9.59 12.11 4.84
C ASP A 24 8.30 11.33 5.16
N HIS A 25 7.24 11.55 4.38
CA HIS A 25 5.96 10.89 4.56
C HIS A 25 5.97 9.47 3.97
N ARG A 26 5.51 8.50 4.76
CA ARG A 26 5.41 7.08 4.40
C ARG A 26 3.95 6.64 4.41
N PRO A 27 3.19 6.96 3.36
CA PRO A 27 1.76 6.65 3.30
C PRO A 27 1.56 5.13 3.30
N GLY A 28 0.41 4.68 3.78
CA GLY A 28 0.19 3.27 4.00
C GLY A 28 -1.23 2.97 4.39
N GLY A 29 -1.47 1.69 4.66
CA GLY A 29 -2.79 1.20 5.03
C GLY A 29 -2.73 -0.01 5.95
N MET A 30 -3.90 -0.40 6.41
CA MET A 30 -4.12 -1.64 7.15
C MET A 30 -4.10 -2.84 6.20
N ILE A 31 -3.60 -3.95 6.71
CA ILE A 31 -3.72 -5.29 6.16
C ILE A 31 -4.88 -5.96 6.89
N ASP A 32 -5.90 -6.35 6.13
CA ASP A 32 -6.98 -7.19 6.65
C ASP A 32 -6.50 -8.64 6.67
N GLY A 33 -6.37 -9.23 7.87
CA GLY A 33 -5.98 -10.62 8.06
C GLY A 33 -7.09 -11.61 7.66
N ASN A 34 -8.30 -11.11 7.39
CA ASN A 34 -9.40 -11.95 6.94
C ASN A 34 -9.41 -12.06 5.41
N VAL A 35 -8.96 -13.20 4.90
CA VAL A 35 -8.93 -13.48 3.45
C VAL A 35 -10.32 -13.57 2.79
N PHE A 36 -11.39 -13.68 3.58
CA PHE A 36 -12.77 -13.71 3.09
C PHE A 36 -13.45 -12.35 3.12
N ARG A 37 -12.82 -11.34 3.73
CA ARG A 37 -13.33 -9.97 3.82
C ARG A 37 -12.41 -9.00 3.07
N ILE A 38 -13.01 -7.92 2.59
CA ILE A 38 -12.29 -6.80 1.98
C ILE A 38 -12.78 -5.53 2.67
N ASP A 39 -12.18 -5.21 3.81
CA ASP A 39 -12.46 -3.95 4.53
C ASP A 39 -11.55 -2.78 4.10
N THR A 40 -10.63 -3.02 3.17
CA THR A 40 -9.62 -2.04 2.75
C THR A 40 -10.04 -1.26 1.51
N THR A 41 -11.34 -1.21 1.24
CA THR A 41 -11.96 -0.65 0.05
C THR A 41 -11.69 0.85 -0.12
N GLU A 42 -11.77 1.61 0.97
CA GLU A 42 -11.47 3.06 0.97
C GLU A 42 -10.00 3.34 0.63
N GLN A 43 -9.09 2.43 1.01
CA GLN A 43 -7.65 2.53 0.71
C GLN A 43 -7.35 2.26 -0.77
N ARG A 44 -8.25 1.59 -1.51
CA ARG A 44 -8.11 1.31 -2.94
C ARG A 44 -8.74 2.39 -3.81
N TRP A 45 -9.94 2.83 -3.48
CA TRP A 45 -10.75 3.63 -4.40
C TRP A 45 -10.40 5.12 -4.47
N GLY A 46 -9.15 5.51 -4.16
CA GLY A 46 -8.74 6.92 -4.22
C GLY A 46 -9.33 7.81 -3.12
N LYS A 47 -10.11 7.23 -2.19
CA LYS A 47 -10.85 8.00 -1.17
C LYS A 47 -9.96 8.53 -0.05
N MET A 48 -8.70 8.10 0.00
CA MET A 48 -7.68 8.59 0.92
C MET A 48 -6.71 9.59 0.27
N GLY A 49 -7.03 10.09 -0.93
CA GLY A 49 -6.18 11.04 -1.65
C GLY A 49 -4.95 10.42 -2.32
N VAL A 50 -4.01 11.27 -2.73
CA VAL A 50 -2.74 10.84 -3.33
C VAL A 50 -1.76 10.48 -2.22
N TRP A 51 -1.21 9.27 -2.28
CA TRP A 51 -0.29 8.76 -1.27
C TRP A 51 1.12 9.25 -1.55
N CYS A 52 1.60 9.03 -2.77
CA CYS A 52 2.89 9.52 -3.21
C CYS A 52 2.97 9.61 -4.74
N GLU A 53 3.98 10.30 -5.22
CA GLU A 53 4.35 10.36 -6.64
C GLU A 53 5.78 9.84 -6.82
N PHE A 54 6.00 9.10 -7.91
CA PHE A 54 7.30 8.50 -8.23
C PHE A 54 7.48 8.34 -9.75
N ASP A 55 8.72 8.35 -10.23
CA ASP A 55 9.06 8.01 -11.62
C ASP A 55 9.32 6.50 -11.78
N GLN A 56 9.51 6.02 -13.01
CA GLN A 56 9.68 4.58 -13.24
C GLN A 56 11.03 4.02 -12.79
N LEU A 57 12.03 4.87 -12.58
CA LEU A 57 13.39 4.47 -12.18
C LEU A 57 13.52 4.40 -10.65
N THR A 58 12.66 5.12 -9.93
CA THR A 58 12.70 5.25 -8.47
C THR A 58 11.37 4.88 -7.79
N PRO A 59 10.87 3.64 -7.97
CA PRO A 59 9.64 3.21 -7.29
C PRO A 59 9.77 3.21 -5.77
N PRO A 60 8.68 3.48 -5.04
CA PRO A 60 8.69 3.37 -3.59
C PRO A 60 8.94 1.92 -3.16
N SER A 61 9.67 1.74 -2.07
CA SER A 61 9.78 0.43 -1.42
C SER A 61 8.53 0.11 -0.61
N LEU A 62 8.24 -1.18 -0.40
CA LEU A 62 7.16 -1.64 0.49
C LEU A 62 7.76 -2.09 1.82
N GLU A 63 7.20 -1.58 2.91
CA GLU A 63 7.47 -2.05 4.26
C GLU A 63 6.20 -2.68 4.85
N ILE A 64 6.33 -3.88 5.42
CA ILE A 64 5.24 -4.59 6.09
C ILE A 64 5.56 -4.63 7.58
N CYS A 65 4.71 -4.00 8.39
CA CYS A 65 4.88 -3.93 9.84
C CYS A 65 3.79 -4.77 10.51
N MET A 66 4.17 -5.95 10.98
CA MET A 66 3.27 -6.90 11.63
C MET A 66 3.99 -7.64 12.75
N TYR A 67 3.21 -8.19 13.68
CA TYR A 67 3.72 -8.93 14.83
C TYR A 67 4.39 -10.25 14.43
N LYS A 68 3.86 -10.91 13.39
CA LYS A 68 4.33 -12.20 12.90
C LYS A 68 4.40 -12.17 11.38
N THR A 69 5.50 -12.70 10.82
CA THR A 69 5.69 -12.80 9.37
C THR A 69 4.88 -13.96 8.80
N GLU A 70 4.23 -13.69 7.67
CA GLU A 70 3.47 -14.67 6.90
C GLU A 70 4.24 -15.19 5.69
N GLY A 71 3.86 -16.39 5.24
CA GLY A 71 4.48 -17.07 4.09
C GLY A 71 4.08 -16.48 2.74
N TRP A 72 3.07 -15.61 2.70
CA TRP A 72 2.63 -14.96 1.48
C TRP A 72 2.07 -13.55 1.76
N TYR A 73 2.26 -12.67 0.78
CA TYR A 73 1.69 -11.33 0.75
C TYR A 73 1.22 -11.02 -0.66
N SER A 74 0.13 -10.27 -0.79
CA SER A 74 -0.34 -9.73 -2.07
C SER A 74 -0.49 -8.23 -1.95
N LEU A 75 0.28 -7.47 -2.73
CA LEU A 75 0.13 -6.02 -2.87
C LEU A 75 -0.54 -5.70 -4.20
N LYS A 76 -1.57 -4.86 -4.16
CA LYS A 76 -2.18 -4.25 -5.34
C LYS A 76 -2.08 -2.73 -5.21
N LEU A 77 -1.64 -2.07 -6.27
CA LEU A 77 -1.48 -0.61 -6.35
C LEU A 77 -2.37 -0.05 -7.46
N ASP A 78 -3.07 1.04 -7.16
CA ASP A 78 -3.80 1.83 -8.15
C ASP A 78 -2.96 3.06 -8.50
N LEU A 79 -2.54 3.12 -9.76
CA LEU A 79 -1.64 4.14 -10.27
C LEU A 79 -2.35 5.05 -11.28
N LEU A 80 -2.21 6.36 -11.11
CA LEU A 80 -2.57 7.34 -12.12
C LEU A 80 -1.32 7.84 -12.84
N LYS A 81 -1.43 7.98 -14.16
CA LYS A 81 -0.42 8.67 -14.96
C LYS A 81 -0.56 10.16 -14.73
N VAL A 82 0.49 10.79 -14.24
CA VAL A 82 0.63 12.25 -14.24
C VAL A 82 1.20 12.63 -15.60
N SER A 83 0.59 13.64 -16.22
CA SER A 83 0.86 14.11 -17.59
C SER A 83 2.33 14.41 -17.84
#